data_AF-A0A957FMV1-F1
#
_entry.id   AF-A0A957FMV1-F1
#
_cell.length_a   1.000
_cell.length_b   1.000
_cell.length_c   1.000
_cell.angle_alpha   90.00
_cell.angle_beta   90.00
_cell.angle_gamma   90.00
#
_symmetry.space_group_name_H-M   'P 1'
#
loop_
_entity.id
_entity.type
_entity.pdbx_description
1 polymer ?
#
loop_
_entity_poly.entity_id
_entity_poly.type
_entity_poly.pdbx_seq_one_letter_code
_entity_poly.pdbx_strand_id
1 'polypeptide(L)' 'QQYTPAAINTFFQVADFYLLAHALAGKHVVVTHEVHANSPGRIKIPNACVGLGVQFMTPYQMLRIEQARFVLGTRA' A
#
# COMPACT_ATOMS: atom_id res chain seq x y z
N GLN A 1 -15.65 -7.29 5.41
CA GLN A 1 -15.71 -7.17 3.95
C GLN A 1 -15.67 -8.58 3.37
N GLN A 2 -16.61 -8.98 2.51
CA GLN A 2 -16.62 -10.33 1.92
C GLN A 2 -16.02 -10.25 0.52
N TYR A 3 -14.81 -10.79 0.34
CA TYR A 3 -14.14 -10.88 -0.95
C TYR A 3 -14.52 -12.18 -1.66
N THR A 4 -14.58 -12.13 -2.99
CA THR A 4 -14.77 -13.36 -3.77
C THR A 4 -13.54 -14.27 -3.62
N PRO A 5 -13.71 -15.61 -3.71
CA PRO A 5 -12.58 -16.53 -3.69
C PRO A 5 -11.54 -16.23 -4.78
N ALA A 6 -12.00 -15.79 -5.97
CA ALA A 6 -11.13 -15.38 -7.05
C ALA A 6 -10.26 -14.15 -6.69
N ALA A 7 -10.83 -13.15 -6.01
CA ALA A 7 -10.10 -11.99 -5.53
C ALA A 7 -9.02 -12.36 -4.51
N ILE A 8 -9.34 -13.28 -3.60
CA ILE A 8 -8.39 -13.79 -2.60
C ILE A 8 -7.24 -14.53 -3.27
N ASN A 9 -7.53 -15.46 -4.18
CA ASN A 9 -6.50 -16.19 -4.92
C ASN A 9 -5.61 -15.27 -5.75
N THR A 10 -6.20 -14.30 -6.46
CA THR A 10 -5.44 -13.34 -7.26
C THR A 10 -4.51 -12.51 -6.39
N PHE A 11 -4.98 -12.07 -5.22
CA PHE A 11 -4.17 -11.31 -4.28
C PHE A 11 -2.92 -12.07 -3.82
N PHE A 12 -3.04 -13.38 -3.55
CA PHE A 12 -1.93 -14.25 -3.18
C PHE A 12 -1.02 -14.67 -4.35
N GLN A 13 -1.31 -14.25 -5.58
CA GLN A 13 -0.49 -14.55 -6.76
C GLN A 13 0.37 -13.37 -7.21
N VAL A 14 0.21 -12.18 -6.62
CA VAL A 14 0.88 -10.95 -7.04
C VAL A 14 1.79 -10.38 -5.95
N ALA A 15 2.60 -9.38 -6.29
CA ALA A 15 3.58 -8.81 -5.36
C ALA A 15 2.96 -8.18 -4.09
N ASP A 16 1.71 -7.70 -4.17
CA ASP A 16 1.05 -6.97 -3.08
C ASP A 16 1.01 -7.77 -1.77
N PHE A 17 0.79 -9.09 -1.82
CA PHE A 17 0.75 -9.88 -0.59
C PHE A 17 2.14 -9.97 0.08
N TYR A 18 3.21 -10.09 -0.71
CA TYR A 18 4.57 -10.14 -0.19
C TYR A 18 4.96 -8.80 0.44
N LEU A 19 4.59 -7.68 -0.18
CA LEU A 19 4.82 -6.35 0.37
C LEU A 19 4.13 -6.17 1.73
N LEU A 20 2.88 -6.60 1.86
CA LEU A 20 2.15 -6.53 3.12
C LEU A 20 2.71 -7.48 4.18
N ALA A 21 3.08 -8.71 3.81
CA ALA A 21 3.69 -9.66 4.73
C ALA A 21 5.01 -9.10 5.29
N HIS A 22 5.84 -8.51 4.42
CA HIS A 22 7.09 -7.88 4.83
C HIS A 22 6.84 -6.67 5.74
N ALA A 23 5.89 -5.80 5.40
CA ALA A 23 5.56 -4.65 6.23
C ALA A 23 5.01 -5.05 7.60
N LEU A 24 4.16 -6.08 7.65
CA LEU A 24 3.62 -6.62 8.90
C LEU A 24 4.73 -7.20 9.79
N ALA A 25 5.62 -8.02 9.23
CA ALA A 25 6.72 -8.64 9.97
C ALA A 25 7.73 -7.60 10.48
N GLY A 26 8.05 -6.60 9.65
CA GLY A 26 9.04 -5.57 9.96
C GLY A 26 8.49 -4.33 10.68
N LYS A 27 7.17 -4.25 10.92
CA LYS A 27 6.48 -3.06 11.42
C LYS A 27 6.74 -1.82 10.56
N HIS A 28 6.77 -2.00 9.24
CA HIS A 28 6.96 -0.90 8.29
C HIS A 28 5.62 -0.23 7.94
N VAL A 29 5.72 1.00 7.45
CA VAL A 29 4.59 1.72 6.86
C VAL A 29 4.57 1.49 5.36
N VAL A 30 3.45 1.03 4.83
CA VAL A 30 3.26 0.85 3.38
C VAL A 30 2.94 2.18 2.73
N VAL A 31 3.72 2.59 1.73
CA VAL A 31 3.47 3.83 0.96
C VAL A 31 2.86 3.45 -0.39
N THR A 32 1.64 3.91 -0.68
CA THR A 32 0.92 3.55 -1.92
C THR A 32 0.07 4.70 -2.47
N HIS A 33 -0.02 4.80 -3.80
CA HIS A 33 -0.96 5.69 -4.48
C HIS A 33 -2.39 5.14 -4.52
N GLU A 34 -2.60 3.89 -4.12
CA GLU A 34 -3.92 3.27 -4.14
C GLU A 34 -4.84 3.88 -3.06
N VAL A 35 -6.11 4.05 -3.42
CA VAL A 35 -7.15 4.55 -2.51
C VAL A 35 -8.06 3.40 -2.08
N HIS A 36 -8.38 3.36 -0.79
CA HIS A 36 -9.35 2.44 -0.20
C HIS A 36 -10.64 2.43 -1.02
N ALA A 37 -11.17 1.25 -1.33
CA ALA A 37 -12.43 1.14 -2.07
C ALA A 37 -13.17 -0.15 -1.73
N ASN A 38 -14.50 -0.09 -1.76
CA ASN A 38 -15.32 -1.26 -1.54
C ASN A 38 -15.49 -2.07 -2.83
N SER A 39 -14.50 -2.90 -3.15
CA SER A 39 -14.48 -3.74 -4.36
C SER A 39 -14.40 -5.22 -3.99
N PRO A 40 -15.51 -5.99 -4.04
CA PRO A 40 -15.51 -7.42 -3.66
C PRO A 40 -14.63 -8.31 -4.55
N GLY A 41 -14.38 -7.86 -5.79
CA GLY A 41 -13.58 -8.58 -6.80
C GLY A 41 -12.08 -8.29 -6.77
N ARG A 42 -11.60 -7.36 -5.94
CA ARG A 42 -10.17 -7.04 -5.86
C ARG A 42 -9.82 -6.54 -4.47
N ILE A 43 -8.84 -7.19 -3.84
CA ILE A 43 -8.27 -6.71 -2.58
C ILE A 43 -7.26 -5.62 -2.91
N LYS A 44 -7.52 -4.42 -2.38
CA LYS A 44 -6.62 -3.26 -2.49
C LYS A 44 -5.66 -3.23 -1.31
N ILE A 45 -4.45 -2.69 -1.52
CA ILE A 45 -3.42 -2.53 -0.47
C ILE A 45 -4.00 -1.80 0.76
N PRO A 46 -4.65 -0.63 0.66
CA PRO A 46 -5.24 0.05 1.82
C PRO A 46 -6.28 -0.80 2.56
N ASN A 47 -7.07 -1.60 1.86
CA ASN A 47 -8.09 -2.45 2.50
C ASN A 47 -7.44 -3.55 3.33
N ALA A 48 -6.41 -4.19 2.77
CA ALA A 48 -5.67 -5.24 3.45
C ALA A 48 -4.86 -4.67 4.63
N CYS A 49 -4.25 -3.50 4.48
CA CYS A 49 -3.57 -2.81 5.59
C CYS A 49 -4.50 -2.59 6.79
N VAL A 50 -5.71 -2.09 6.55
CA VAL A 50 -6.71 -1.90 7.62
C VAL A 50 -7.06 -3.22 8.30
N GLY A 51 -7.28 -4.29 7.53
CA GLY A 51 -7.62 -5.60 8.08
C GLY A 51 -6.48 -6.26 8.88
N LEU A 52 -5.23 -5.94 8.55
CA LEU A 52 -4.02 -6.49 9.20
C LEU A 52 -3.44 -5.57 10.28
N GLY A 53 -4.00 -4.37 10.48
CA GLY A 53 -3.44 -3.37 11.38
C GLY A 53 -2.08 -2.80 10.93
N VAL A 54 -1.77 -2.89 9.64
CA VAL A 54 -0.53 -2.35 9.06
C VAL A 54 -0.73 -0.87 8.77
N GLN A 55 0.22 -0.04 9.20
CA GLN A 55 0.20 1.39 8.88
C GLN A 55 0.44 1.61 7.39
N PHE A 56 -0.27 2.58 6.82
CA PHE A 56 -0.07 2.96 5.43
C PHE A 56 -0.30 4.45 5.24
N MET A 57 0.28 5.01 4.18
CA MET A 57 0.06 6.40 3.80
C MET A 57 0.24 6.61 2.30
N THR A 58 -0.21 7.76 1.82
CA THR A 58 0.07 8.19 0.43
C THR A 58 1.50 8.70 0.29
N PRO A 59 2.10 8.65 -0.91
CA PRO A 59 3.39 9.28 -1.19
C PRO A 59 3.41 10.76 -0.83
N TYR A 60 2.31 11.49 -1.03
CA TYR A 60 2.24 12.91 -0.67
C TYR A 60 2.31 13.14 0.85
N GLN A 61 1.66 12.27 1.64
CA GLN A 61 1.78 12.31 3.10
C GLN A 61 3.20 12.00 3.54
N MET A 62 3.81 10.94 2.99
CA MET A 62 5.20 10.58 3.28
C MET A 62 6.14 11.75 2.98
N LEU A 63 6.09 12.31 1.77
CA LEU A 63 6.97 13.42 1.38
C LEU A 63 6.79 14.65 2.27
N ARG A 64 5.56 14.92 2.72
CA ARG A 64 5.29 16.03 3.64
C ARG A 64 5.79 15.75 5.06
N ILE A 65 5.70 14.52 5.55
CA ILE A 65 6.26 14.14 6.86
C ILE A 65 7.78 14.22 6.83
N GLU A 66 8.40 13.69 5.78
CA GLU A 66 9.86 13.67 5.59
C GLU A 66 10.44 15.02 5.15
N GLN A 67 9.60 16.05 4.97
CA GLN A 67 10.00 17.39 4.52
C GLN A 67 10.86 17.36 3.24
N ALA A 68 10.51 16.45 2.31
CA ALA A 68 11.26 16.26 1.09
C ALA A 68 11.29 17.53 0.23
N ARG A 69 12.48 17.88 -0.28
CA ARG A 69 12.67 19.02 -1.18
C ARG A 69 13.18 18.52 -2.53
N PHE A 70 12.41 18.79 -3.57
CA PHE A 70 12.81 18.51 -4.95
C PHE A 70 13.56 19.74 -5.49
N VAL A 71 14.86 19.59 -5.73
CA VAL A 71 15.70 20.64 -6.32
C VAL A 71 15.96 20.31 -7.78
N LEU A 72 15.81 21.30 -8.65
CA LEU A 72 16.16 21.15 -10.07
C LEU A 72 17.69 21.22 -10.17
N GLY A 73 18.30 20.15 -10.69
CA GLY A 73 19.73 20.16 -10.97
C GLY A 73 20.07 21.21 -12.04
N THR A 74 21.22 21.87 -11.89
CA THR A 74 21.78 22.71 -12.95
C THR A 74 22.06 21.82 -14.16
N ARG A 75 21.55 22.21 -15.33
CA ARG A 75 21.93 21.58 -16.61
C ARG A 75 23.45 21.75 -16.76
N ALA A 76 24.16 20.64 -16.97
CA ALA A 76 25.56 20.63 -17.37
C ALA A 76 25.71 21.12 -18.81
#